data_AF-A0A7W8DJA9-F1
#
_entry.id   AF-A0A7W8DJA9-F1
#
_cell.length_a   1.000
_cell.length_b   1.000
_cell.length_c   1.000
_cell.angle_alpha   90.00
_cell.angle_beta   90.00
_cell.angle_gamma   90.00
#
_symmetry.space_group_name_H-M   'P 1'
#
loop_
_entity.id
_entity.type
_entity.pdbx_description
1 polymer ?
#
loop_
_entity_poly.entity_id
_entity_poly.type
_entity_poly.pdbx_seq_one_letter_code
_entity_poly.pdbx_strand_id
1 'polypeptide(L)'
;MLSFLVVPAYAWGAALTVWLYGKTIGRPKKKMYLDTDTQRPVVLYISHSLFSISPPRWTVLTVVTACVLTVLSYGRPVVDFISKTQLMAPPSPAKAAYMEANRLIDTDKGKTGYGNTPIAERLAENFSEKVRRERELGVQKPETSSFFGLSNDKFLSYCQINPESCVFMVHVPGLRNFDKEARRFMTGMAWTQACRQAATLQPQPRLVVVGVRGVALYDEVVEGGLPDATLLKANVENEQWDRGIEHRYSEAEAQARLEKYFEPHAAGAVLPALSRDQRLAGSILALASTEAEVVLPTPMRDWKDPTGRVMRASFEGFTTASQDTGRFKRSDGKFFNVPLSRLCKEDQATLRNIAAQLAP
;
A
#
# COMPACT_ATOMS: atom_id res chain seq x y z
N MET A 1 34.25 7.38 -11.52
CA MET A 1 34.37 8.87 -11.53
C MET A 1 33.65 9.52 -12.70
N LEU A 2 33.75 9.02 -13.94
CA LEU A 2 33.10 9.67 -15.11
C LEU A 2 31.57 9.79 -15.03
N SER A 3 30.87 8.85 -14.38
CA SER A 3 29.40 8.82 -14.34
C SER A 3 28.76 10.03 -13.62
N PHE A 4 29.49 10.67 -12.70
CA PHE A 4 29.01 11.86 -11.98
C PHE A 4 28.92 13.10 -12.86
N LEU A 5 29.71 13.15 -13.94
CA LEU A 5 29.75 14.30 -14.83
C LEU A 5 28.64 14.24 -15.88
N VAL A 6 27.97 13.09 -16.06
CA VAL A 6 27.02 12.86 -17.15
C VAL A 6 25.76 13.71 -16.99
N VAL A 7 25.13 13.72 -15.82
CA VAL A 7 23.91 14.52 -15.58
C VAL A 7 24.18 16.02 -15.66
N PRO A 8 25.22 16.55 -14.97
CA PRO A 8 25.62 17.94 -15.17
C PRO A 8 25.95 18.25 -16.63
N ALA A 9 26.70 17.39 -17.33
CA ALA A 9 27.06 17.62 -18.73
C ALA A 9 25.83 17.71 -19.65
N TYR A 10 24.82 16.84 -19.47
CA TYR A 10 23.57 16.94 -20.24
C TYR A 10 22.76 18.19 -19.88
N ALA A 11 22.66 18.52 -18.59
CA ALA A 11 21.91 19.69 -18.14
C ALA A 11 22.55 20.99 -18.66
N TRP A 12 23.88 21.11 -18.56
CA TRP A 12 24.65 22.24 -19.07
C TRP A 12 24.69 22.25 -20.61
N GLY A 13 24.73 21.08 -21.25
CA GLY A 13 24.62 20.94 -22.70
C GLY A 13 23.28 21.48 -23.22
N ALA A 14 22.16 21.09 -22.59
CA ALA A 14 20.83 21.60 -22.92
C ALA A 14 20.71 23.12 -22.69
N ALA A 15 21.22 23.62 -21.56
CA ALA A 15 21.25 25.06 -21.28
C ALA A 15 22.06 25.82 -22.35
N LEU A 16 23.21 25.28 -22.77
CA LEU A 16 24.03 25.85 -23.83
C LEU A 16 23.30 25.83 -25.19
N THR A 17 22.59 24.75 -25.53
CA THR A 17 21.80 24.66 -26.77
C THR A 17 20.68 25.69 -26.80
N VAL A 18 19.94 25.87 -25.69
CA VAL A 18 18.88 26.89 -25.60
C VAL A 18 19.46 28.30 -25.70
N TRP A 19 20.61 28.54 -25.07
CA TRP A 19 21.32 29.81 -25.18
C TRP A 19 21.77 30.10 -26.62
N LEU A 20 22.41 29.12 -27.29
CA LEU A 20 22.86 29.24 -28.68
C LEU A 20 21.67 29.47 -29.62
N TYR A 21 20.56 28.76 -29.42
CA TYR A 21 19.32 28.96 -30.17
C TYR A 21 18.80 30.39 -30.02
N GLY A 22 18.70 30.90 -28.79
CA GLY A 22 18.27 32.27 -28.51
C GLY A 22 19.17 33.34 -29.15
N LYS A 23 20.48 33.09 -29.22
CA LYS A 23 21.46 34.03 -29.79
C LYS A 23 21.42 34.07 -31.32
N THR A 24 21.17 32.92 -31.97
CA THR A 24 21.31 32.73 -33.41
C THR A 24 19.96 32.76 -34.14
N ILE A 25 19.13 31.74 -33.94
CA ILE A 25 17.91 31.47 -34.73
C ILE A 25 16.69 32.15 -34.12
N GLY A 26 16.65 32.28 -32.78
CA GLY A 26 15.50 32.81 -32.03
C GLY A 26 15.28 34.32 -32.12
N ARG A 27 16.05 35.06 -32.94
CA ARG A 27 15.84 36.50 -33.11
C ARG A 27 14.56 36.75 -33.93
N PRO A 28 13.67 37.65 -33.49
CA PRO A 28 12.47 37.97 -34.25
C PRO A 28 12.88 38.53 -35.62
N LYS A 29 12.34 37.96 -36.69
CA LYS A 29 12.54 38.49 -38.05
C LYS A 29 11.57 39.65 -38.26
N LYS A 30 12.12 40.81 -38.60
CA LYS A 30 11.33 41.94 -39.08
C LYS A 30 10.89 41.62 -40.51
N LYS A 31 9.59 41.53 -40.75
CA LYS A 31 9.04 41.51 -42.10
C LYS A 31 8.27 42.80 -42.31
N MET A 32 8.65 43.54 -43.34
CA MET A 32 7.94 44.73 -43.77
C MET A 32 6.85 44.28 -44.74
N TYR A 33 5.60 44.57 -44.39
CA TYR A 33 4.45 44.34 -45.24
C TYR A 33 3.90 45.69 -45.66
N LEU A 34 3.33 45.76 -46.86
CA LEU A 34 2.57 46.93 -47.28
C LEU A 34 1.12 46.68 -46.90
N ASP A 35 0.57 47.56 -46.06
CA ASP A 35 -0.85 47.51 -45.74
C ASP A 35 -1.65 47.84 -47.01
N THR A 36 -2.61 46.98 -47.35
CA THR A 36 -3.31 47.04 -48.64
C THR A 36 -4.22 48.27 -48.73
N ASP A 37 -4.80 48.68 -47.61
CA ASP A 37 -5.76 49.78 -47.56
C ASP A 37 -5.07 51.14 -47.47
N THR A 38 -3.98 51.22 -46.70
CA THR A 38 -3.30 52.49 -46.43
C THR A 38 -2.06 52.71 -47.30
N GLN A 39 -1.59 51.67 -48.01
CA GLN A 39 -0.33 51.66 -48.79
C GLN A 39 0.89 52.11 -47.96
N ARG A 40 0.82 52.00 -46.63
CA ARG A 40 1.92 52.34 -45.72
C ARG A 40 2.70 51.09 -45.33
N PRO A 41 4.03 51.19 -45.14
CA PRO A 41 4.83 50.08 -44.65
C PRO A 41 4.51 49.81 -43.18
N VAL A 42 4.07 48.59 -42.87
CA VAL A 42 3.86 48.09 -41.51
C VAL A 42 4.93 47.05 -41.21
N VAL A 43 5.65 47.23 -40.10
CA VAL A 43 6.66 46.28 -39.64
C VAL A 43 6.01 45.29 -38.69
N LEU A 44 5.85 44.04 -39.13
CA LEU A 44 5.40 42.95 -38.28
C LEU A 44 6.60 42.18 -37.74
N TYR A 45 6.60 41.97 -36.43
CA TYR A 45 7.58 41.16 -35.73
C TYR A 45 7.02 39.75 -35.61
N ILE A 46 7.47 38.84 -36.46
CA ILE A 46 7.07 37.44 -36.38
C ILE A 46 8.04 36.76 -35.41
N SER A 47 7.57 36.46 -34.19
CA SER A 47 8.26 35.56 -33.28
C SER A 47 8.07 34.11 -33.73
N HIS A 48 9.11 33.29 -33.59
CA HIS A 48 8.98 31.86 -33.82
C HIS A 48 8.09 31.23 -32.73
N SER A 49 7.09 30.44 -33.16
CA SER A 49 5.93 29.99 -32.36
C SER A 49 6.23 29.10 -31.16
N LEU A 50 7.47 28.63 -30.99
CA LEU A 50 7.77 27.67 -29.94
C LEU A 50 7.82 28.29 -28.54
N PHE A 51 7.95 29.63 -28.41
CA PHE A 51 8.15 30.24 -27.10
C PHE A 51 7.60 31.67 -26.98
N SER A 52 6.49 31.84 -26.24
CA SER A 52 5.93 33.14 -25.82
C SER A 52 6.81 33.92 -24.82
N ILE A 53 7.97 33.37 -24.47
CA ILE A 53 8.89 33.90 -23.46
C ILE A 53 10.16 34.37 -24.19
N SER A 54 10.66 35.56 -23.86
CA SER A 54 11.83 36.14 -24.52
C SER A 54 13.10 35.28 -24.30
N PRO A 55 14.04 35.25 -25.27
CA PRO A 55 15.27 34.45 -25.16
C PRO A 55 16.09 34.65 -23.86
N PRO A 56 16.21 35.88 -23.30
CA PRO A 56 16.93 36.08 -22.04
C PRO A 56 16.27 35.33 -20.86
N ARG A 57 14.94 35.28 -20.83
CA ARG A 57 14.19 34.61 -19.76
C ARG A 57 14.35 33.08 -19.85
N TRP A 58 14.34 32.52 -21.06
CA TRP A 58 14.64 31.10 -21.27
C TRP A 58 16.04 30.72 -20.81
N THR A 59 17.04 31.56 -21.13
CA THR A 59 18.43 31.33 -20.70
C THR A 59 18.52 31.24 -19.18
N VAL A 60 17.92 32.19 -18.45
CA VAL A 60 17.91 32.19 -16.98
C VAL A 60 17.22 30.94 -16.44
N LEU A 61 16.05 30.58 -16.97
CA LEU A 61 15.31 29.40 -16.53
C LEU A 61 16.12 28.11 -16.73
N THR A 62 16.77 27.94 -17.88
CA THR A 62 17.57 26.74 -18.16
C THR A 62 18.84 26.67 -17.31
N VAL A 63 19.48 27.81 -17.04
CA VAL A 63 20.66 27.86 -16.16
C VAL A 63 20.26 27.53 -14.72
N VAL A 64 19.18 28.10 -14.20
CA VAL A 64 18.66 27.77 -12.86
C VAL A 64 18.30 26.28 -12.79
N THR A 65 17.64 25.75 -13.80
CA THR A 65 17.31 24.31 -13.87
C THR A 65 18.58 23.45 -13.89
N ALA A 66 19.60 23.82 -14.67
CA ALA A 66 20.87 23.11 -14.72
C ALA A 66 21.60 23.16 -13.36
N CYS A 67 21.61 24.31 -12.68
CA CYS A 67 22.16 24.45 -11.33
C CYS A 67 21.42 23.57 -10.33
N VAL A 68 20.09 23.58 -10.32
CA VAL A 68 19.27 22.74 -9.44
C VAL A 68 19.54 21.26 -9.70
N LEU A 69 19.54 20.82 -10.97
CA LEU A 69 19.86 19.45 -11.33
C LEU A 69 21.29 19.06 -10.92
N THR A 70 22.24 19.98 -11.06
CA THR A 70 23.62 19.78 -10.62
C THR A 70 23.68 19.58 -9.10
N VAL A 71 23.09 20.48 -8.31
CA VAL A 71 23.05 20.37 -6.84
C VAL A 71 22.34 19.08 -6.39
N LEU A 72 21.18 18.78 -6.99
CA LEU A 72 20.44 17.54 -6.70
C LEU A 72 21.23 16.28 -7.09
N SER A 73 22.07 16.35 -8.14
CA SER A 73 22.92 15.22 -8.54
C SER A 73 24.07 14.96 -7.56
N TYR A 74 24.54 16.00 -6.85
CA TYR A 74 25.55 15.87 -5.79
C TYR A 74 24.93 15.55 -4.42
N GLY A 75 23.69 15.99 -4.17
CA GLY A 75 22.98 15.76 -2.92
C GLY A 75 22.31 14.38 -2.79
N ARG A 76 22.18 13.63 -3.88
CA ARG A 76 21.71 12.24 -3.83
C ARG A 76 22.91 11.29 -3.79
N PRO A 77 22.90 10.25 -2.96
CA PRO A 77 23.91 9.21 -3.02
C PRO A 77 23.91 8.60 -4.42
N VAL A 78 25.00 8.84 -5.14
CA VAL A 78 25.52 8.23 -6.39
C VAL A 78 25.03 6.83 -6.69
N VAL A 79 24.81 6.04 -5.63
CA VAL A 79 24.37 4.65 -5.63
C VAL A 79 23.03 4.47 -6.38
N ASP A 80 22.14 5.47 -6.35
CA ASP A 80 20.84 5.42 -7.04
C ASP A 80 20.92 5.72 -8.55
N PHE A 81 21.93 6.47 -9.00
CA PHE A 81 22.09 6.81 -10.41
C PHE A 81 22.94 5.78 -11.17
N ILE A 82 23.96 5.22 -10.51
CA ILE A 82 24.80 4.16 -11.07
C ILE A 82 24.03 2.83 -11.19
N SER A 83 23.10 2.55 -10.28
CA SER A 83 22.22 1.37 -10.39
C SER A 83 21.32 1.42 -11.63
N LYS A 84 20.99 2.61 -12.16
CA LYS A 84 20.32 2.76 -13.46
C LYS A 84 21.27 2.65 -14.66
N THR A 85 22.57 2.95 -14.51
CA THR A 85 23.55 2.80 -15.60
C THR A 85 24.19 1.41 -15.67
N GLN A 86 23.93 0.53 -14.69
CA GLN A 86 24.10 -0.93 -14.78
C GLN A 86 23.10 -1.61 -15.74
N LEU A 87 22.57 -0.88 -16.73
CA LEU A 87 21.67 -1.32 -17.80
C LEU A 87 22.27 -2.38 -18.77
N MET A 88 23.47 -2.91 -18.52
CA MET A 88 24.10 -3.92 -19.40
C MET A 88 24.27 -5.29 -18.77
N ALA A 89 24.16 -5.42 -17.44
CA ALA A 89 24.05 -6.75 -16.82
C ALA A 89 22.56 -7.01 -16.56
N PRO A 90 22.00 -8.16 -16.97
CA PRO A 90 20.66 -8.52 -16.56
C PRO A 90 20.59 -8.48 -15.03
N PRO A 91 19.52 -7.93 -14.43
CA PRO A 91 19.37 -7.93 -12.99
C PRO A 91 19.54 -9.36 -12.46
N SER A 92 20.15 -9.51 -11.28
CA SER A 92 20.18 -10.82 -10.64
C SER A 92 18.74 -11.35 -10.54
N PRO A 93 18.52 -12.66 -10.62
CA PRO A 93 17.17 -13.21 -10.51
C PRO A 93 16.43 -12.75 -9.23
N ALA A 94 17.18 -12.57 -8.13
CA ALA A 94 16.67 -12.04 -6.87
C ALA A 94 16.13 -10.61 -7.03
N LYS A 95 16.94 -9.75 -7.64
CA LYS A 95 16.56 -8.37 -7.94
C LYS A 95 15.38 -8.29 -8.88
N ALA A 96 15.33 -9.15 -9.90
CA ALA A 96 14.22 -9.20 -10.85
C ALA A 96 12.91 -9.59 -10.16
N ALA A 97 12.93 -10.61 -9.30
CA ALA A 97 11.77 -11.03 -8.52
C ALA A 97 11.32 -9.95 -7.53
N TYR A 98 12.25 -9.28 -6.84
CA TYR A 98 11.96 -8.16 -5.97
C TYR A 98 11.35 -6.95 -6.71
N MET A 99 11.88 -6.62 -7.90
CA MET A 99 11.34 -5.55 -8.74
C MET A 99 9.92 -5.89 -9.22
N GLU A 100 9.65 -7.14 -9.59
CA GLU A 100 8.31 -7.57 -9.98
C GLU A 100 7.34 -7.49 -8.80
N ALA A 101 7.73 -7.95 -7.60
CA ALA A 101 6.92 -7.82 -6.40
C ALA A 101 6.57 -6.36 -6.08
N ASN A 102 7.54 -5.44 -6.21
CA ASN A 102 7.29 -4.00 -6.05
C ASN A 102 6.31 -3.45 -7.09
N ARG A 103 6.48 -3.85 -8.36
CA ARG A 103 5.58 -3.42 -9.43
C ARG A 103 4.14 -3.88 -9.20
N LEU A 104 3.95 -5.07 -8.62
CA LEU A 104 2.63 -5.59 -8.29
C LEU A 104 1.95 -4.77 -7.20
N ILE A 105 2.66 -4.40 -6.13
CA ILE A 105 2.09 -3.55 -5.05
C ILE A 105 1.96 -2.07 -5.44
N ASP A 106 2.52 -1.65 -6.58
CA ASP A 106 2.35 -0.29 -7.13
C ASP A 106 1.13 -0.17 -8.06
N THR A 107 0.55 -1.28 -8.51
CA THR A 107 -0.56 -1.27 -9.48
C THR A 107 -1.81 -1.94 -8.93
N ASP A 108 -2.89 -1.17 -8.77
CA ASP A 108 -4.21 -1.72 -8.44
C ASP A 108 -4.79 -2.42 -9.69
N LYS A 109 -4.59 -3.74 -9.78
CA LYS A 109 -5.21 -4.58 -10.81
C LYS A 109 -6.53 -5.20 -10.34
N GLY A 110 -7.20 -4.57 -9.38
CA GLY A 110 -8.42 -5.08 -8.76
C GLY A 110 -8.17 -6.17 -7.70
N LYS A 111 -6.92 -6.36 -7.29
CA LYS A 111 -6.50 -7.27 -6.22
C LYS A 111 -5.72 -6.51 -5.16
N THR A 112 -5.90 -6.87 -3.88
CA THR A 112 -5.20 -6.25 -2.76
C THR A 112 -4.00 -7.07 -2.28
N GLY A 113 -3.98 -8.38 -2.53
CA GLY A 113 -2.88 -9.28 -2.20
C GLY A 113 -2.27 -9.94 -3.43
N TYR A 114 -0.95 -10.05 -3.43
CA TYR A 114 -0.16 -10.77 -4.43
C TYR A 114 0.81 -11.74 -3.76
N GLY A 115 1.32 -12.73 -4.48
CA GLY A 115 2.38 -13.58 -3.93
C GLY A 115 2.97 -14.55 -4.94
N ASN A 116 4.08 -15.20 -4.54
CA ASN A 116 4.77 -16.19 -5.37
C ASN A 116 4.03 -17.54 -5.48
N THR A 117 3.08 -17.80 -4.59
CA THR A 117 2.22 -18.98 -4.59
C THR A 117 0.77 -18.59 -4.30
N PRO A 118 -0.23 -19.42 -4.64
CA PRO A 118 -1.63 -19.13 -4.32
C PRO A 118 -1.90 -18.99 -2.82
N ILE A 119 -1.14 -19.69 -1.98
CA ILE A 119 -1.25 -19.57 -0.52
C ILE A 119 -0.69 -18.21 -0.07
N ALA A 120 0.47 -17.81 -0.62
CA ALA A 120 1.05 -16.50 -0.36
C ALA A 120 0.10 -15.36 -0.77
N GLU A 121 -0.55 -15.47 -1.94
CA GLU A 121 -1.54 -14.48 -2.40
C GLU A 121 -2.68 -14.28 -1.40
N ARG A 122 -3.22 -15.37 -0.85
CA ARG A 122 -4.28 -15.32 0.19
C ARG A 122 -3.79 -14.74 1.51
N LEU A 123 -2.58 -15.10 1.93
CA LEU A 123 -1.98 -14.53 3.14
C LEU A 123 -1.76 -13.02 2.96
N ALA A 124 -1.30 -12.59 1.78
CA ALA A 124 -1.14 -11.19 1.45
C ALA A 124 -2.49 -10.45 1.47
N GLU A 125 -3.53 -11.02 0.88
CA GLU A 125 -4.88 -10.43 0.87
C GLU A 125 -5.41 -10.23 2.29
N ASN A 126 -5.42 -11.30 3.10
CA ASN A 126 -5.83 -11.24 4.52
C ASN A 126 -4.97 -10.25 5.33
N PHE A 127 -3.66 -10.22 5.06
CA PHE A 127 -2.74 -9.28 5.68
C PHE A 127 -3.10 -7.83 5.35
N SER A 128 -3.33 -7.51 4.07
CA SER A 128 -3.67 -6.15 3.62
C SER A 128 -4.98 -5.66 4.23
N GLU A 129 -5.98 -6.53 4.33
CA GLU A 129 -7.29 -6.19 4.89
C GLU A 129 -7.17 -5.85 6.39
N LYS A 130 -6.46 -6.69 7.15
CA LYS A 130 -6.29 -6.48 8.60
C LYS A 130 -5.47 -5.23 8.89
N VAL A 131 -4.36 -5.03 8.18
CA VAL A 131 -3.53 -3.81 8.33
C VAL A 131 -4.34 -2.55 7.98
N ARG A 132 -5.16 -2.60 6.92
CA ARG A 132 -6.04 -1.48 6.58
C ARG A 132 -7.05 -1.19 7.70
N ARG A 133 -7.71 -2.22 8.20
CA ARG A 133 -8.73 -2.09 9.26
C ARG A 133 -8.13 -1.51 10.54
N GLU A 134 -6.98 -2.02 10.97
CA GLU A 134 -6.31 -1.53 12.17
C GLU A 134 -5.78 -0.09 12.00
N ARG A 135 -5.33 0.28 10.79
CA ARG A 135 -5.01 1.69 10.48
C ARG A 135 -6.21 2.61 10.63
N GLU A 136 -7.39 2.18 10.20
CA GLU A 136 -8.62 2.97 10.32
C GLU A 136 -9.07 3.17 11.78
N LEU A 137 -8.70 2.24 12.67
CA LEU A 137 -8.99 2.31 14.10
C LEU A 137 -7.94 3.12 14.88
N GLY A 138 -6.66 2.95 14.55
CA GLY A 138 -5.54 3.50 15.33
C GLY A 138 -5.00 4.83 14.85
N VAL A 139 -5.17 5.19 13.58
CA VAL A 139 -4.56 6.40 12.99
C VAL A 139 -5.65 7.34 12.50
N GLN A 140 -5.73 8.54 13.09
CA GLN A 140 -6.64 9.57 12.62
C GLN A 140 -6.40 9.85 11.14
N LYS A 141 -7.48 9.90 10.35
CA LYS A 141 -7.38 10.24 8.93
C LYS A 141 -6.82 11.67 8.84
N PRO A 142 -5.75 11.90 8.05
CA PRO A 142 -5.29 13.26 7.82
C PRO A 142 -6.43 14.08 7.19
N GLU A 143 -6.66 15.29 7.70
CA GLU A 143 -7.75 16.18 7.26
C GLU A 143 -7.68 16.53 5.76
N THR A 144 -6.50 16.41 5.17
CA THR A 144 -6.24 16.65 3.75
C THR A 144 -6.08 15.34 2.99
N SER A 145 -7.15 14.89 2.32
CA SER A 145 -7.10 13.80 1.36
C SER A 145 -6.14 14.15 0.22
N SER A 146 -4.98 13.50 0.15
CA SER A 146 -3.99 13.76 -0.89
C SER A 146 -4.48 13.30 -2.26
N PHE A 147 -4.57 14.22 -3.22
CA PHE A 147 -5.08 14.00 -4.60
C PHE A 147 -4.20 13.06 -5.48
N PHE A 148 -3.08 12.55 -4.97
CA PHE A 148 -2.08 11.75 -5.72
C PHE A 148 -2.01 10.27 -5.28
N GLY A 149 -3.11 9.69 -4.80
CA GLY A 149 -3.15 8.27 -4.43
C GLY A 149 -3.17 7.35 -5.65
N LEU A 150 -2.09 6.58 -5.85
CA LEU A 150 -2.00 5.59 -6.95
C LEU A 150 -2.93 4.37 -6.75
N SER A 151 -3.37 4.10 -5.52
CA SER A 151 -4.06 2.85 -5.16
C SER A 151 -5.51 3.01 -4.68
N ASN A 152 -6.20 4.11 -4.97
CA ASN A 152 -7.60 4.35 -4.51
C ASN A 152 -7.79 4.10 -3.00
N ASP A 153 -6.82 4.53 -2.17
CA ASP A 153 -6.76 4.27 -0.71
C ASP A 153 -6.73 2.79 -0.30
N LYS A 154 -6.47 1.87 -1.23
CA LYS A 154 -6.27 0.45 -0.93
C LYS A 154 -4.83 0.20 -0.47
N PHE A 155 -4.72 -0.67 0.52
CA PHE A 155 -3.47 -1.27 0.94
C PHE A 155 -3.18 -2.43 -0.01
N LEU A 156 -2.06 -2.36 -0.70
CA LEU A 156 -1.63 -3.40 -1.62
C LEU A 156 -0.47 -4.15 -0.97
N SER A 157 -0.54 -5.47 -0.91
CA SER A 157 0.47 -6.30 -0.27
C SER A 157 1.00 -7.38 -1.19
N TYR A 158 2.21 -7.84 -0.90
CA TYR A 158 2.83 -8.98 -1.54
C TYR A 158 3.41 -9.91 -0.47
N CYS A 159 3.20 -11.21 -0.63
CA CYS A 159 3.81 -12.23 0.22
C CYS A 159 4.76 -13.11 -0.59
N GLN A 160 6.00 -13.26 -0.11
CA GLN A 160 6.96 -14.23 -0.60
C GLN A 160 7.10 -15.33 0.46
N ILE A 161 6.78 -16.57 0.10
CA ILE A 161 7.09 -17.72 0.94
C ILE A 161 8.38 -18.37 0.43
N ASN A 162 9.36 -18.50 1.31
CA ASN A 162 10.64 -19.17 1.10
C ASN A 162 10.74 -20.41 2.03
N PRO A 163 11.74 -21.30 1.88
CA PRO A 163 11.87 -22.49 2.71
C PRO A 163 12.04 -22.19 4.22
N GLU A 164 12.73 -21.10 4.56
CA GLU A 164 12.99 -20.74 5.97
C GLU A 164 12.38 -19.39 6.39
N SER A 165 11.90 -18.59 5.43
CA SER A 165 11.39 -17.24 5.68
C SER A 165 10.05 -16.97 5.01
N CYS A 166 9.29 -16.05 5.59
CA CYS A 166 8.08 -15.49 4.99
C CYS A 166 8.19 -13.96 4.98
N VAL A 167 8.15 -13.36 3.79
CA VAL A 167 8.27 -11.92 3.61
C VAL A 167 6.92 -11.34 3.27
N PHE A 168 6.53 -10.29 3.97
CA PHE A 168 5.37 -9.46 3.64
C PHE A 168 5.84 -8.06 3.24
N MET A 169 5.38 -7.58 2.10
CA MET A 169 5.52 -6.19 1.68
C MET A 169 4.14 -5.56 1.70
N VAL A 170 4.01 -4.33 2.20
CA VAL A 170 2.75 -3.58 2.15
C VAL A 170 2.99 -2.15 1.69
N HIS A 171 2.23 -1.72 0.68
CA HIS A 171 2.10 -0.33 0.28
C HIS A 171 1.00 0.34 1.11
N VAL A 172 1.39 1.36 1.89
CA VAL A 172 0.51 2.15 2.75
C VAL A 172 0.24 3.51 2.10
N PRO A 173 -1.01 3.78 1.68
CA PRO A 173 -1.38 5.07 1.10
C PRO A 173 -1.13 6.23 2.06
N GLY A 174 -0.46 7.28 1.57
CA GLY A 174 -0.24 8.49 2.36
C GLY A 174 0.79 8.37 3.49
N LEU A 175 1.56 7.27 3.56
CA LEU A 175 2.55 7.03 4.61
C LEU A 175 3.53 8.20 4.83
N ARG A 176 3.89 8.92 3.76
CA ARG A 176 4.79 10.09 3.82
C ARG A 176 4.24 11.25 4.67
N ASN A 177 2.92 11.31 4.84
CA ASN A 177 2.26 12.37 5.59
C ASN A 177 2.12 12.01 7.07
N PHE A 178 2.43 10.77 7.46
CA PHE A 178 2.37 10.34 8.85
C PHE A 178 3.60 10.88 9.59
N ASP A 179 3.44 11.26 10.85
CA ASP A 179 4.59 11.56 11.70
C ASP A 179 5.38 10.29 12.02
N LYS A 180 6.53 10.44 12.68
CA LYS A 180 7.43 9.33 12.99
C LYS A 180 6.77 8.28 13.90
N GLU A 181 5.89 8.69 14.79
CA GLU A 181 5.22 7.80 15.75
C GLU A 181 4.15 6.97 15.05
N ALA A 182 3.31 7.60 14.23
CA ALA A 182 2.32 6.93 13.40
C ALA A 182 2.97 5.96 12.40
N ARG A 183 4.12 6.29 11.81
CA ARG A 183 4.86 5.35 10.95
C ARG A 183 5.38 4.15 11.73
N ARG A 184 5.96 4.36 12.91
CA ARG A 184 6.41 3.28 13.79
C ARG A 184 5.25 2.38 14.24
N PHE A 185 4.10 2.97 14.58
CA PHE A 185 2.88 2.25 14.90
C PHE A 185 2.43 1.38 13.72
N MET A 186 2.38 1.94 12.51
CA MET A 186 2.05 1.18 11.29
C MET A 186 3.00 0.00 11.06
N THR A 187 4.30 0.17 11.30
CA THR A 187 5.28 -0.91 11.19
C THR A 187 5.03 -2.00 12.23
N GLY A 188 4.81 -1.66 13.50
CA GLY A 188 4.56 -2.64 14.57
C GLY A 188 3.25 -3.42 14.36
N MET A 189 2.22 -2.75 13.86
CA MET A 189 0.94 -3.35 13.49
C MET A 189 1.10 -4.31 12.30
N ALA A 190 1.80 -3.88 11.24
CA ALA A 190 2.13 -4.73 10.11
C ALA A 190 2.97 -5.95 10.53
N TRP A 191 3.95 -5.77 11.43
CA TRP A 191 4.70 -6.88 12.01
C TRP A 191 3.79 -7.90 12.70
N THR A 192 2.94 -7.42 13.60
CA THR A 192 2.01 -8.26 14.37
C THR A 192 1.09 -9.07 13.44
N GLN A 193 0.52 -8.43 12.42
CA GLN A 193 -0.34 -9.11 11.46
C GLN A 193 0.44 -10.11 10.61
N ALA A 194 1.66 -9.78 10.17
CA ALA A 194 2.49 -10.70 9.42
C ALA A 194 2.83 -11.96 10.22
N CYS A 195 3.21 -11.83 11.50
CA CYS A 195 3.45 -12.98 12.37
C CYS A 195 2.20 -13.84 12.54
N ARG A 196 1.02 -13.24 12.71
CA ARG A 196 -0.26 -13.97 12.78
C ARG A 196 -0.53 -14.77 11.51
N GLN A 197 -0.32 -14.17 10.34
CA GLN A 197 -0.50 -14.86 9.06
C GLN A 197 0.55 -15.96 8.86
N ALA A 198 1.82 -15.69 9.17
CA ALA A 198 2.91 -16.64 9.08
C ALA A 198 2.72 -17.86 9.99
N ALA A 199 2.13 -17.68 11.19
CA ALA A 199 1.85 -18.77 12.12
C ALA A 199 0.83 -19.80 11.59
N THR A 200 0.03 -19.43 10.58
CA THR A 200 -0.92 -20.35 9.92
C THR A 200 -0.26 -21.33 8.95
N LEU A 201 0.99 -21.05 8.53
CA LEU A 201 1.73 -21.90 7.60
C LEU A 201 2.20 -23.19 8.29
N GLN A 202 2.23 -24.29 7.52
CA GLN A 202 2.87 -25.52 7.94
C GLN A 202 3.82 -26.02 6.83
N PRO A 203 5.12 -26.19 7.09
CA PRO A 203 5.82 -25.83 8.33
C PRO A 203 5.83 -24.32 8.59
N GLN A 204 5.93 -23.93 9.87
CA GLN A 204 6.07 -22.53 10.25
C GLN A 204 7.43 -21.99 9.79
N PRO A 205 7.48 -20.77 9.22
CA PRO A 205 8.74 -20.16 8.84
C PRO A 205 9.56 -19.82 10.09
N ARG A 206 10.89 -19.98 10.00
CA ARG A 206 11.81 -19.60 11.09
C ARG A 206 11.93 -18.09 11.23
N LEU A 207 11.84 -17.39 10.11
CA LEU A 207 12.04 -15.95 10.01
C LEU A 207 10.83 -15.28 9.34
N VAL A 208 10.34 -14.19 9.93
CA VAL A 208 9.36 -13.31 9.31
C VAL A 208 10.04 -11.99 8.99
N VAL A 209 9.73 -11.44 7.81
CA VAL A 209 10.25 -10.14 7.36
C VAL A 209 9.08 -9.29 6.89
N VAL A 210 9.02 -8.03 7.31
CA VAL A 210 7.96 -7.11 6.93
C VAL A 210 8.55 -5.81 6.42
N GLY A 211 8.18 -5.42 5.21
CA GLY A 211 8.53 -4.13 4.63
C GLY A 211 7.32 -3.23 4.46
N VAL A 212 7.35 -2.06 5.10
CA VAL A 212 6.31 -1.04 4.96
C VAL A 212 6.77 0.04 3.99
N ARG A 213 6.00 0.22 2.90
CA ARG A 213 6.35 1.09 1.78
C ARG A 213 5.34 2.22 1.62
N GLY A 214 5.83 3.43 1.36
CA GLY A 214 5.02 4.52 0.83
C GLY A 214 5.02 4.53 -0.71
N VAL A 215 4.67 5.67 -1.31
CA VAL A 215 4.62 5.81 -2.78
C VAL A 215 5.99 5.59 -3.44
N ALA A 216 7.08 6.03 -2.80
CA ALA A 216 8.41 6.04 -3.43
C ALA A 216 9.41 5.07 -2.81
N LEU A 217 9.40 4.93 -1.48
CA LEU A 217 10.46 4.26 -0.72
C LEU A 217 9.86 3.41 0.40
N TYR A 218 10.64 2.42 0.83
CA TYR A 218 10.41 1.74 2.10
C TYR A 218 10.74 2.70 3.24
N ASP A 219 9.80 2.86 4.17
CA ASP A 219 10.05 3.62 5.39
C ASP A 219 10.87 2.77 6.35
N GLU A 220 10.40 1.54 6.60
CA GLU A 220 11.04 0.60 7.51
C GLU A 220 10.87 -0.85 7.03
N VAL A 221 11.90 -1.66 7.28
CA VAL A 221 11.88 -3.11 7.14
C VAL A 221 12.27 -3.71 8.48
N VAL A 222 11.46 -4.64 8.96
CA VAL A 222 11.67 -5.32 10.23
C VAL A 222 11.74 -6.83 10.03
N GLU A 223 12.56 -7.50 10.83
CA GLU A 223 12.72 -8.95 10.79
C GLU A 223 12.87 -9.52 12.19
N GLY A 224 12.52 -10.79 12.33
CA GLY A 224 12.69 -11.54 13.57
C GLY A 224 12.07 -12.94 13.49
N GLY A 225 12.35 -13.74 14.51
CA GLY A 225 11.74 -15.06 14.65
C GLY A 225 10.22 -15.00 14.79
N LEU A 226 9.52 -16.07 14.38
CA LEU A 226 8.09 -16.19 14.65
C LEU A 226 7.86 -16.28 16.16
N PRO A 227 7.14 -15.33 16.79
CA PRO A 227 6.89 -15.37 18.23
C PRO A 227 5.98 -16.55 18.58
N ASP A 228 6.13 -17.09 19.79
CA ASP A 228 5.19 -18.09 20.31
C ASP A 228 3.75 -17.54 20.33
N ALA A 229 2.76 -18.41 20.13
CA ALA A 229 1.35 -18.05 20.07
C ALA A 229 0.87 -17.28 21.32
N THR A 230 1.46 -17.59 22.48
CA THR A 230 1.21 -16.89 23.75
C THR A 230 1.64 -15.42 23.68
N LEU A 231 2.80 -15.15 23.08
CA LEU A 231 3.34 -13.79 22.92
C LEU A 231 2.52 -12.98 21.92
N LEU A 232 2.03 -13.63 20.85
CA LEU A 232 1.18 -12.98 19.86
C LEU A 232 -0.16 -12.48 20.44
N LYS A 233 -0.70 -13.15 21.46
CA LYS A 233 -1.89 -12.68 22.18
C LYS A 233 -1.57 -11.50 23.09
N ALA A 234 -0.53 -11.62 23.90
CA ALA A 234 -0.14 -10.59 24.87
C ALA A 234 0.29 -9.25 24.23
N ASN A 235 0.84 -9.27 23.02
CA ASN A 235 1.29 -8.06 22.32
C ASN A 235 0.13 -7.13 21.96
N VAL A 236 -1.05 -7.68 21.68
CA VAL A 236 -2.23 -6.91 21.28
C VAL A 236 -2.89 -6.22 22.46
N GLU A 237 -2.84 -6.82 23.64
CA GLU A 237 -3.42 -6.25 24.86
C GLU A 237 -2.54 -5.16 25.49
N ASN A 238 -1.22 -5.27 25.36
CA ASN A 238 -0.27 -4.38 26.04
C ASN A 238 0.36 -3.32 25.13
N GLU A 239 -0.09 -3.19 23.88
CA GLU A 239 0.48 -2.28 22.88
C GLU A 239 2.00 -2.46 22.67
N GLN A 240 2.53 -3.66 22.93
CA GLN A 240 3.96 -3.97 22.77
C GLN A 240 4.22 -4.55 21.37
N TRP A 241 3.91 -3.75 20.35
CA TRP A 241 4.00 -4.11 18.93
C TRP A 241 5.43 -4.47 18.47
N ASP A 242 6.43 -4.02 19.22
CA ASP A 242 7.85 -4.19 18.90
C ASP A 242 8.41 -5.56 19.35
N ARG A 243 7.63 -6.36 20.09
CA ARG A 243 8.10 -7.66 20.58
C ARG A 243 8.30 -8.66 19.43
N GLY A 244 9.45 -9.34 19.46
CA GLY A 244 9.85 -10.31 18.45
C GLY A 244 10.56 -9.70 17.25
N ILE A 245 10.65 -8.37 17.15
CA ILE A 245 11.48 -7.71 16.14
C ILE A 245 12.93 -7.73 16.62
N GLU A 246 13.78 -8.43 15.88
CA GLU A 246 15.22 -8.56 16.18
C GLU A 246 16.02 -7.46 15.47
N HIS A 247 15.67 -7.15 14.22
CA HIS A 247 16.36 -6.12 13.44
C HIS A 247 15.39 -5.18 12.74
N ARG A 248 15.83 -3.92 12.60
CA ARG A 248 15.13 -2.83 11.93
C ARG A 248 16.08 -2.15 10.97
N TYR A 249 15.60 -1.90 9.76
CA TYR A 249 16.33 -1.24 8.69
C TYR A 249 15.48 -0.11 8.14
N SER A 250 16.09 1.02 7.83
CA SER A 250 15.39 2.20 7.29
C SER A 250 15.96 2.63 5.94
N GLU A 251 15.14 3.32 5.16
CA GLU A 251 15.55 3.98 3.91
C GLU A 251 16.25 3.03 2.92
N ALA A 252 17.47 3.36 2.48
CA ALA A 252 18.22 2.60 1.48
C ALA A 252 18.60 1.19 1.97
N GLU A 253 18.85 1.02 3.27
CA GLU A 253 19.17 -0.28 3.86
C GLU A 253 17.98 -1.22 3.83
N ALA A 254 16.77 -0.68 4.01
CA ALA A 254 15.53 -1.45 3.99
C ALA A 254 15.33 -2.16 2.64
N GLN A 255 15.53 -1.46 1.53
CA GLN A 255 15.43 -2.03 0.18
C GLN A 255 16.49 -3.10 -0.07
N ALA A 256 17.77 -2.79 0.23
CA ALA A 256 18.86 -3.74 0.05
C ALA A 256 18.68 -4.99 0.93
N ARG A 257 18.05 -4.85 2.10
CA ARG A 257 17.73 -5.96 2.98
C ARG A 257 16.64 -6.85 2.41
N LEU A 258 15.53 -6.28 1.91
CA LEU A 258 14.44 -7.04 1.32
C LEU A 258 14.88 -7.84 0.09
N GLU A 259 15.72 -7.26 -0.77
CA GLU A 259 16.17 -7.90 -2.01
C GLU A 259 16.80 -9.29 -1.78
N LYS A 260 17.48 -9.48 -0.63
CA LYS A 260 18.10 -10.76 -0.25
C LYS A 260 17.11 -11.91 -0.08
N TYR A 261 15.85 -11.62 0.24
CA TYR A 261 14.83 -12.64 0.44
C TYR A 261 14.09 -13.03 -0.84
N PHE A 262 14.43 -12.41 -1.97
CA PHE A 262 13.85 -12.72 -3.27
C PHE A 262 14.73 -13.63 -4.12
N GLU A 263 15.83 -14.15 -3.55
CA GLU A 263 16.68 -15.11 -4.24
C GLU A 263 15.86 -16.29 -4.79
N PRO A 264 16.08 -16.67 -6.06
CA PRO A 264 15.31 -17.74 -6.69
C PRO A 264 15.62 -19.05 -5.97
N HIS A 265 14.67 -19.52 -5.19
CA HIS A 265 14.72 -20.87 -4.66
C HIS A 265 14.34 -21.82 -5.80
N ALA A 266 15.00 -22.98 -5.86
CA ALA A 266 14.67 -24.00 -6.87
C ALA A 266 13.15 -24.25 -6.86
N ALA A 267 12.55 -24.37 -8.05
CA ALA A 267 11.12 -24.65 -8.17
C ALA A 267 10.78 -25.96 -7.42
N GLY A 268 10.13 -25.85 -6.26
CA GLY A 268 9.87 -26.97 -5.35
C GLY A 268 10.54 -26.89 -3.97
N ALA A 269 11.48 -25.95 -3.77
CA ALA A 269 12.09 -25.69 -2.46
C ALA A 269 11.21 -24.83 -1.54
N VAL A 270 10.12 -24.26 -2.06
CA VAL A 270 9.14 -23.48 -1.27
C VAL A 270 8.50 -24.43 -0.24
N LEU A 271 8.98 -24.36 0.99
CA LEU A 271 8.64 -25.19 2.16
C LEU A 271 8.46 -26.68 1.80
N PRO A 272 9.44 -27.56 2.12
CA PRO A 272 9.35 -28.98 1.76
C PRO A 272 8.03 -29.55 2.28
N ALA A 273 7.10 -29.79 1.35
CA ALA A 273 5.72 -30.20 1.59
C ALA A 273 4.89 -29.21 2.45
N LEU A 274 4.46 -28.08 1.88
CA LEU A 274 3.06 -27.66 2.07
C LEU A 274 2.22 -28.89 1.67
N SER A 275 1.73 -29.63 2.66
CA SER A 275 1.18 -30.96 2.48
C SER A 275 0.12 -30.96 1.37
N ARG A 276 0.01 -32.07 0.63
CA ARG A 276 -1.01 -32.21 -0.43
C ARG A 276 -2.42 -31.88 0.11
N ASP A 277 -2.62 -32.13 1.41
CA ASP A 277 -3.81 -31.78 2.17
C ASP A 277 -4.01 -30.27 2.36
N GLN A 278 -2.97 -29.44 2.47
CA GLN A 278 -3.15 -27.98 2.57
C GLN A 278 -3.56 -27.32 1.26
N ARG A 279 -3.25 -27.91 0.09
CA ARG A 279 -3.83 -27.46 -1.18
C ARG A 279 -5.34 -27.65 -1.22
N LEU A 280 -5.85 -28.68 -0.55
CA LEU A 280 -7.27 -28.99 -0.39
C LEU A 280 -7.89 -28.28 0.82
N ALA A 281 -7.15 -28.11 1.91
CA ALA A 281 -7.56 -27.38 3.10
C ALA A 281 -7.65 -25.89 2.79
N GLY A 282 -6.86 -25.35 1.86
CA GLY A 282 -7.13 -24.02 1.31
C GLY A 282 -8.51 -23.92 0.63
N SER A 283 -9.05 -25.00 0.08
CA SER A 283 -10.43 -25.04 -0.44
C SER A 283 -11.47 -25.34 0.64
N ILE A 284 -11.12 -26.06 1.72
CA ILE A 284 -12.04 -26.44 2.80
C ILE A 284 -12.10 -25.38 3.91
N LEU A 285 -10.99 -24.70 4.26
CA LEU A 285 -10.97 -23.50 5.10
C LEU A 285 -11.59 -22.28 4.41
N ALA A 286 -11.59 -22.23 3.07
CA ALA A 286 -12.42 -21.23 2.36
C ALA A 286 -13.93 -21.47 2.55
N LEU A 287 -14.34 -22.69 2.94
CA LEU A 287 -15.71 -23.00 3.35
C LEU A 287 -15.89 -22.93 4.88
N ALA A 288 -14.86 -23.25 5.68
CA ALA A 288 -14.93 -23.30 7.14
C ALA A 288 -14.58 -21.98 7.86
N SER A 289 -13.91 -21.03 7.22
CA SER A 289 -13.75 -19.64 7.71
C SER A 289 -14.84 -18.71 7.17
N THR A 290 -16.05 -19.23 7.00
CA THR A 290 -17.27 -18.42 7.16
C THR A 290 -17.77 -18.50 8.60
N GLU A 291 -16.87 -18.42 9.59
CA GLU A 291 -17.21 -17.60 10.76
C GLU A 291 -17.31 -16.18 10.25
N ALA A 292 -18.47 -15.85 9.67
CA ALA A 292 -18.81 -14.51 9.28
C ALA A 292 -18.71 -13.67 10.54
N GLU A 293 -17.62 -12.93 10.65
CA GLU A 293 -17.42 -11.90 11.64
C GLU A 293 -18.73 -11.10 11.71
N VAL A 294 -19.38 -11.10 12.88
CA VAL A 294 -20.71 -10.50 13.00
C VAL A 294 -20.58 -9.00 12.85
N VAL A 295 -20.78 -8.54 11.62
CA VAL A 295 -20.87 -7.11 11.29
C VAL A 295 -22.27 -6.65 11.68
N LEU A 296 -22.36 -5.82 12.72
CA LEU A 296 -23.55 -5.05 12.99
C LEU A 296 -23.57 -3.79 12.09
N PRO A 297 -24.72 -3.41 11.50
CA PRO A 297 -26.01 -4.10 11.61
C PRO A 297 -26.08 -5.37 10.74
N THR A 298 -26.81 -6.38 11.22
CA THR A 298 -27.00 -7.62 10.46
C THR A 298 -27.80 -7.34 9.19
N PRO A 299 -27.60 -8.10 8.09
CA PRO A 299 -28.47 -8.02 6.92
C PRO A 299 -29.94 -8.26 7.31
N MET A 300 -30.84 -7.64 6.55
CA MET A 300 -32.26 -7.65 6.82
C MET A 300 -32.84 -9.08 6.69
N ARG A 301 -33.38 -9.62 7.78
CA ARG A 301 -33.91 -11.00 7.82
C ARG A 301 -35.26 -11.07 8.52
N ASP A 302 -35.90 -12.24 8.38
CA ASP A 302 -37.18 -12.56 8.99
C ASP A 302 -36.98 -13.16 10.39
N TRP A 303 -37.39 -12.42 11.41
CA TRP A 303 -37.39 -12.83 12.81
C TRP A 303 -38.77 -13.36 13.20
N LYS A 304 -38.84 -14.46 13.93
CA LYS A 304 -40.10 -15.10 14.33
C LYS A 304 -40.35 -14.92 15.82
N ASP A 305 -41.59 -14.61 16.19
CA ASP A 305 -42.04 -14.72 17.57
C ASP A 305 -42.41 -16.18 17.94
N PRO A 306 -42.69 -16.50 19.22
CA PRO A 306 -43.12 -17.83 19.63
C PRO A 306 -44.42 -18.33 18.97
N THR A 307 -45.25 -17.42 18.43
CA THR A 307 -46.49 -17.76 17.73
C THR A 307 -46.26 -18.03 16.24
N GLY A 308 -45.02 -17.84 15.75
CA GLY A 308 -44.65 -17.99 14.35
C GLY A 308 -44.89 -16.73 13.51
N ARG A 309 -45.28 -15.60 14.11
CA ARG A 309 -45.44 -14.34 13.38
C ARG A 309 -44.06 -13.83 12.98
N VAL A 310 -43.93 -13.53 11.69
CA VAL A 310 -42.68 -13.07 11.09
C VAL A 310 -42.59 -11.54 11.13
N MET A 311 -41.39 -11.04 11.41
CA MET A 311 -41.01 -9.65 11.43
C MET A 311 -39.71 -9.46 10.66
N ARG A 312 -39.75 -8.71 9.56
CA ARG A 312 -38.57 -8.44 8.73
C ARG A 312 -37.83 -7.21 9.22
N ALA A 313 -36.59 -7.37 9.70
CA ALA A 313 -35.76 -6.30 10.25
C ALA A 313 -34.25 -6.64 10.23
N SER A 314 -33.38 -5.62 10.28
CA SER A 314 -31.96 -5.76 10.64
C SER A 314 -31.81 -5.69 12.16
N PHE A 315 -30.88 -6.47 12.72
CA PHE A 315 -30.48 -6.37 14.13
C PHE A 315 -29.31 -5.40 14.23
N GLU A 316 -29.46 -4.38 15.05
CA GLU A 316 -28.51 -3.26 15.16
C GLU A 316 -27.60 -3.38 16.39
N GLY A 317 -28.00 -4.18 17.39
CA GLY A 317 -27.25 -4.38 18.63
C GLY A 317 -28.16 -4.55 19.85
N PHE A 318 -27.56 -4.73 21.02
CA PHE A 318 -28.28 -4.82 22.29
C PHE A 318 -28.49 -3.44 22.92
N THR A 319 -29.65 -3.21 23.52
CA THR A 319 -29.96 -1.95 24.21
C THR A 319 -29.60 -1.95 25.69
N THR A 320 -29.48 -3.15 26.29
CA THR A 320 -29.24 -3.37 27.71
C THR A 320 -27.93 -4.09 27.92
N ALA A 321 -27.25 -3.81 29.04
CA ALA A 321 -26.02 -4.51 29.43
C ALA A 321 -26.24 -6.01 29.71
N SER A 322 -27.46 -6.38 30.11
CA SER A 322 -27.89 -7.77 30.27
C SER A 322 -28.09 -8.51 28.95
N GLN A 323 -28.00 -7.81 27.81
CA GLN A 323 -28.21 -8.35 26.46
C GLN A 323 -29.57 -9.08 26.31
N ASP A 324 -30.56 -8.69 27.11
CA ASP A 324 -31.91 -9.29 27.10
C ASP A 324 -32.86 -8.66 26.07
N THR A 325 -32.50 -7.49 25.55
CA THR A 325 -33.34 -6.69 24.67
C THR A 325 -32.55 -6.20 23.46
N GLY A 326 -32.94 -6.70 22.29
CA GLY A 326 -32.33 -6.34 21.01
C GLY A 326 -32.97 -5.11 20.37
N ARG A 327 -32.16 -4.26 19.73
CA ARG A 327 -32.60 -3.14 18.88
C ARG A 327 -32.67 -3.60 17.43
N PHE A 328 -33.82 -3.41 16.80
CA PHE A 328 -34.07 -3.81 15.42
C PHE A 328 -34.49 -2.61 14.59
N LYS A 329 -34.19 -2.64 13.29
CA LYS A 329 -34.58 -1.62 12.30
C LYS A 329 -35.37 -2.25 11.16
N ARG A 330 -36.57 -1.74 10.89
CA ARG A 330 -37.43 -2.20 9.78
C ARG A 330 -37.02 -1.56 8.45
N SER A 331 -37.63 -2.00 7.35
CA SER A 331 -37.40 -1.46 6.01
C SER A 331 -37.85 -0.01 5.86
N ASP A 332 -38.81 0.43 6.69
CA ASP A 332 -39.25 1.83 6.75
C ASP A 332 -38.29 2.73 7.54
N GLY A 333 -37.17 2.18 8.03
CA GLY A 333 -36.15 2.89 8.81
C GLY A 333 -36.50 3.08 10.28
N LYS A 334 -37.67 2.64 10.76
CA LYS A 334 -38.05 2.78 12.18
C LYS A 334 -37.33 1.75 13.04
N PHE A 335 -36.83 2.23 14.17
CA PHE A 335 -36.22 1.40 15.20
C PHE A 335 -37.26 0.97 16.24
N PHE A 336 -37.09 -0.23 16.77
CA PHE A 336 -37.91 -0.75 17.84
C PHE A 336 -37.10 -1.79 18.65
N ASN A 337 -37.49 -2.01 19.90
CA ASN A 337 -36.80 -2.89 20.82
C ASN A 337 -37.63 -4.15 21.06
N VAL A 338 -37.00 -5.32 21.01
CA VAL A 338 -37.66 -6.61 21.24
C VAL A 338 -36.92 -7.38 22.33
N PRO A 339 -37.59 -7.71 23.45
CA PRO A 339 -37.04 -8.64 24.42
C PRO A 339 -36.80 -10.01 23.76
N LEU A 340 -35.65 -10.63 24.03
CA LEU A 340 -35.29 -11.94 23.45
C LEU A 340 -36.34 -13.02 23.78
N SER A 341 -37.01 -12.91 24.93
CA SER A 341 -38.11 -13.81 25.32
C SER A 341 -39.32 -13.77 24.38
N ARG A 342 -39.48 -12.69 23.58
CA ARG A 342 -40.52 -12.55 22.55
C ARG A 342 -40.12 -13.09 21.18
N LEU A 343 -38.94 -13.68 21.04
CA LEU A 343 -38.49 -14.33 19.81
C LEU A 343 -38.57 -15.85 19.95
N CYS A 344 -38.59 -16.56 18.82
CA CYS A 344 -38.53 -18.02 18.80
C CYS A 344 -37.16 -18.52 19.29
N LYS A 345 -37.08 -19.80 19.71
CA LYS A 345 -35.85 -20.37 20.30
C LYS A 345 -34.65 -20.31 19.35
N GLU A 346 -34.87 -20.46 18.06
CA GLU A 346 -33.82 -20.40 17.03
C GLU A 346 -33.23 -18.99 16.88
N ASP A 347 -34.09 -17.98 16.84
CA ASP A 347 -33.67 -16.57 16.78
C ASP A 347 -32.98 -16.14 18.08
N GLN A 348 -33.47 -16.61 19.23
CA GLN A 348 -32.80 -16.41 20.52
C GLN A 348 -31.38 -16.99 20.51
N ALA A 349 -31.18 -18.20 19.99
CA ALA A 349 -29.87 -18.81 19.89
C ALA A 349 -28.93 -18.01 18.97
N THR A 350 -29.44 -17.53 17.84
CA THR A 350 -28.66 -16.66 16.94
C THR A 350 -28.20 -15.40 17.67
N LEU A 351 -29.10 -14.68 18.34
CA LEU A 351 -28.77 -13.44 19.03
C LEU A 351 -27.80 -13.68 20.19
N ARG A 352 -27.93 -14.79 20.93
CA ARG A 352 -26.96 -15.16 21.98
C ARG A 352 -25.57 -15.42 21.42
N ASN A 353 -25.45 -16.06 20.26
CA ASN A 353 -24.15 -16.25 19.61
C ASN A 353 -23.53 -14.91 19.20
N ILE A 354 -24.34 -13.99 18.65
CA ILE A 354 -23.90 -12.62 18.36
C ILE A 354 -23.45 -11.91 19.64
N ALA A 355 -24.22 -12.04 20.72
CA ALA A 355 -23.90 -11.43 22.01
C ALA A 355 -22.58 -11.94 22.59
N ALA A 356 -22.33 -13.25 22.47
CA ALA A 356 -21.09 -13.88 22.92
C ALA A 356 -19.87 -13.41 22.11
N GLN A 357 -20.04 -13.12 20.82
CA GLN A 357 -18.97 -12.59 19.96
C GLN A 357 -18.70 -11.09 20.20
N LEU A 358 -19.69 -10.34 20.70
CA LEU A 358 -19.56 -8.92 21.03
C LEU A 358 -19.11 -8.67 22.48
N ALA A 359 -19.09 -9.70 23.33
CA ALA A 359 -18.55 -9.59 24.67
C ALA A 359 -17.03 -9.38 24.58
N PRO A 360 -16.47 -8.31 25.19
CA PRO A 360 -15.05 -7.99 25.14
C PRO A 360 -14.17 -9.03 25.85
#